data_AF-A0A7Y3KKD8-F1
#
_entry.id   AF-A0A7Y3KKD8-F1
#
_cell.length_a   1.000
_cell.length_b   1.000
_cell.length_c   1.000
_cell.angle_alpha   90.00
_cell.angle_beta   90.00
_cell.angle_gamma   90.00
#
_symmetry.space_group_name_H-M   'P 1'
#
loop_
_entity.id
_entity.type
_entity.pdbx_description
1 polymer ?
#
loop_
_entity_poly.entity_id
_entity_poly.type
_entity_poly.pdbx_seq_one_letter_code
_entity_poly.pdbx_strand_id
1 'polypeptide(L)'
;MKAGSIDVNIMSKVDTTHYNKNDEPLPPEYANAMSSLRGYANSNLHSTIVFSAGYNPRLYGYVEQFEDFFPDEKGYLKKKIAIKVSDYRSALIQGKVFAKKGIFVSEFRVESGLNCGGHAFATEGLLLGPILGEFKDNRETLENELYTISNAALQQKGKKTFPAPPRLKLTVQGGVGTGREHSFLLDYYHFDSVGWGSPFLLVPEVTNVDEDTLCMLACATKDDYYLSNASPLGIPFNNFRKTSSEHLIKTRIDKGRPGSPCYKKYLATNTEFTNTPICTASRQYQHKKIEQLKEKNLPPAIYNREFKKITEKECLCEGLGAASLQKNNITHPHKLEAVTICPGPNLAYFSGIHTLQEMADHIYGRANLLNSLKRPNMFVNELVLYIDYLSDKIAASLYETQPNFEKYMQSFKTNLVQGINYYKSLLNQFAETEAYKEEMTNELCSLEKKVIAMSLPRHEAREIIPSV
;
A
#
# COMPACT_ATOMS: atom_id res chain seq x y z
N MET A 1 8.61 -19.94 -19.20
CA MET A 1 8.57 -18.54 -18.69
C MET A 1 9.78 -17.77 -19.21
N LYS A 2 9.71 -16.43 -19.31
CA LYS A 2 10.86 -15.57 -19.65
C LYS A 2 11.02 -14.53 -18.54
N ALA A 3 12.26 -14.17 -18.21
CA ALA A 3 12.53 -13.11 -17.24
C ALA A 3 11.96 -11.76 -17.73
N GLY A 4 11.41 -10.98 -16.79
CA GLY A 4 10.89 -9.63 -17.05
C GLY A 4 11.95 -8.54 -17.00
N SER A 5 11.51 -7.27 -17.03
CA SER A 5 12.39 -6.12 -16.79
C SER A 5 12.78 -6.00 -15.31
N ILE A 6 13.92 -5.37 -15.06
CA ILE A 6 14.34 -4.97 -13.71
C ILE A 6 13.79 -3.57 -13.44
N ASP A 7 12.60 -3.51 -12.86
CA ASP A 7 11.97 -2.24 -12.47
C ASP A 7 12.41 -1.83 -11.05
N VAL A 8 12.41 -0.52 -10.77
CA VAL A 8 12.85 0.03 -9.48
C VAL A 8 11.70 0.76 -8.81
N ASN A 9 11.36 0.40 -7.57
CA ASN A 9 10.33 1.09 -6.79
C ASN A 9 10.95 2.10 -5.80
N ILE A 10 10.48 3.35 -5.83
CA ILE A 10 10.82 4.38 -4.84
C ILE A 10 9.57 4.71 -4.03
N MET A 11 9.69 4.67 -2.70
CA MET A 11 8.68 5.21 -1.79
C MET A 11 8.87 6.73 -1.69
N SER A 12 8.05 7.50 -2.41
CA SER A 12 8.24 8.94 -2.61
C SER A 12 8.24 9.76 -1.33
N LYS A 13 7.54 9.29 -0.28
CA LYS A 13 7.49 9.94 1.05
C LYS A 13 8.76 9.76 1.88
N VAL A 14 9.59 8.76 1.57
CA VAL A 14 10.81 8.46 2.34
C VAL A 14 11.97 9.23 1.72
N ASP A 15 11.98 10.54 1.94
CA ASP A 15 12.93 11.48 1.32
C ASP A 15 13.65 12.36 2.36
N THR A 16 14.19 11.69 3.39
CA THR A 16 14.88 12.34 4.51
C THR A 16 16.08 13.16 4.05
N THR A 17 16.17 14.40 4.54
CA THR A 17 17.34 15.27 4.38
C THR A 17 18.51 14.74 5.21
N HIS A 18 19.69 14.68 4.59
CA HIS A 18 20.93 14.34 5.28
C HIS A 18 21.67 15.60 5.71
N TYR A 19 22.52 15.49 6.73
CA TYR A 19 23.29 16.58 7.29
C TYR A 19 24.78 16.27 7.21
N ASN A 20 25.62 17.29 7.07
CA ASN A 20 27.07 17.15 7.09
C ASN A 20 27.61 16.99 8.53
N LYS A 21 28.94 16.92 8.68
CA LYS A 21 29.60 16.80 10.00
C LYS A 21 29.40 18.01 10.93
N ASN A 22 28.95 19.14 10.40
CA ASN A 22 28.69 20.38 11.12
C ASN A 22 27.19 20.58 11.39
N ASP A 23 26.36 19.55 11.21
CA ASP A 23 24.89 19.59 11.35
C ASP A 23 24.18 20.56 10.37
N GLU A 24 24.79 20.85 9.22
CA GLU A 24 24.17 21.65 8.16
C GLU A 24 23.47 20.73 7.15
N PRO A 25 22.26 21.07 6.68
CA PRO A 25 21.53 20.26 5.71
C PRO A 25 22.29 20.18 4.38
N LEU A 26 22.48 18.96 3.87
CA LEU A 26 23.01 18.73 2.53
C LEU A 26 22.01 19.19 1.46
N PRO A 27 22.49 19.48 0.23
CA PRO A 27 21.61 19.81 -0.88
C PRO A 27 20.51 18.75 -1.12
N PRO A 28 19.31 19.14 -1.60
CA PRO A 28 18.15 18.26 -1.71
C PRO A 28 18.40 16.96 -2.50
N GLU A 29 19.27 17.00 -3.50
CA GLU A 29 19.64 15.84 -4.30
C GLU A 29 20.27 14.71 -3.50
N TYR A 30 20.84 14.99 -2.31
CA TYR A 30 21.40 13.96 -1.45
C TYR A 30 20.35 13.23 -0.62
N ALA A 31 19.12 13.75 -0.51
CA ALA A 31 18.03 13.09 0.23
C ALA A 31 17.74 11.68 -0.29
N ASN A 32 17.13 10.83 0.55
CA ASN A 32 17.02 9.37 0.29
C ASN A 32 16.34 9.03 -1.05
N ALA A 33 15.17 9.61 -1.36
CA ALA A 33 14.45 9.29 -2.59
C ALA A 33 15.14 9.94 -3.80
N MET A 34 15.68 11.14 -3.63
CA MET A 34 16.41 11.88 -4.66
C MET A 34 17.69 11.15 -5.08
N SER A 35 18.49 10.67 -4.13
CA SER A 35 19.69 9.88 -4.40
C SER A 35 19.36 8.55 -5.08
N SER A 36 18.27 7.90 -4.67
CA SER A 36 17.78 6.67 -5.30
C SER A 36 17.36 6.90 -6.76
N LEU A 37 16.63 7.99 -7.03
CA LEU A 37 16.24 8.39 -8.38
C LEU A 37 17.46 8.70 -9.24
N ARG A 38 18.45 9.46 -8.72
CA ARG A 38 19.70 9.74 -9.45
C ARG A 38 20.43 8.45 -9.82
N GLY A 39 20.57 7.52 -8.88
CA GLY A 39 21.19 6.21 -9.14
C GLY A 39 20.48 5.44 -10.26
N TYR A 40 19.16 5.39 -10.22
CA TYR A 40 18.36 4.77 -11.28
C TYR A 40 18.50 5.48 -12.63
N ALA A 41 18.39 6.81 -12.64
CA ALA A 41 18.44 7.63 -13.84
C ALA A 41 19.79 7.50 -14.56
N ASN A 42 20.89 7.47 -13.81
CA ASN A 42 22.24 7.33 -14.35
C ASN A 42 22.65 5.87 -14.64
N SER A 43 21.82 4.88 -14.30
CA SER A 43 22.10 3.47 -14.60
C SER A 43 21.91 3.16 -16.08
N ASN A 44 22.47 2.04 -16.55
CA ASN A 44 22.26 1.52 -17.90
C ASN A 44 20.93 0.76 -18.07
N LEU A 45 20.03 0.76 -17.08
CA LEU A 45 18.75 0.05 -17.17
C LEU A 45 17.82 0.65 -18.24
N HIS A 46 17.12 -0.20 -18.99
CA HIS A 46 16.02 0.18 -19.88
C HIS A 46 14.73 -0.38 -19.28
N SER A 47 14.14 0.37 -18.34
CA SER A 47 13.16 -0.17 -17.40
C SER A 47 12.19 0.90 -16.91
N THR A 48 11.36 0.53 -15.93
CA THR A 48 10.39 1.42 -15.31
C THR A 48 10.81 1.77 -13.88
N ILE A 49 10.72 3.06 -13.53
CA ILE A 49 10.70 3.49 -12.13
C ILE A 49 9.25 3.59 -11.66
N VAL A 50 8.97 2.98 -10.52
CA VAL A 50 7.65 2.96 -9.89
C VAL A 50 7.66 3.95 -8.73
N PHE A 51 6.87 5.02 -8.82
CA PHE A 51 6.62 5.92 -7.70
C PHE A 51 5.46 5.38 -6.85
N SER A 52 5.73 5.21 -5.56
CA SER A 52 4.80 4.62 -4.59
C SER A 52 4.68 5.46 -3.33
N ALA A 53 3.66 5.16 -2.52
CA ALA A 53 3.41 5.80 -1.23
C ALA A 53 3.15 7.32 -1.30
N GLY A 54 2.59 7.82 -2.42
CA GLY A 54 2.11 9.19 -2.56
C GLY A 54 2.99 10.09 -3.42
N TYR A 55 2.57 11.36 -3.51
CA TYR A 55 3.20 12.38 -4.36
C TYR A 55 4.32 13.13 -3.63
N ASN A 56 5.46 13.32 -4.30
CA ASN A 56 6.56 14.17 -3.84
C ASN A 56 6.93 15.17 -4.96
N PRO A 57 6.55 16.46 -4.84
CA PRO A 57 6.82 17.47 -5.86
C PRO A 57 8.31 17.65 -6.19
N ARG A 58 9.20 17.55 -5.19
CA ARG A 58 10.65 17.72 -5.39
C ARG A 58 11.20 16.58 -6.24
N LEU A 59 10.82 15.35 -5.89
CA LEU A 59 11.23 14.15 -6.62
C LEU A 59 10.75 14.20 -8.08
N TYR A 60 9.49 14.58 -8.30
CA TYR A 60 8.92 14.67 -9.65
C TYR A 60 9.57 15.80 -10.46
N GLY A 61 9.92 16.91 -9.80
CA GLY A 61 10.73 17.97 -10.40
C GLY A 61 12.13 17.51 -10.77
N TYR A 62 12.75 16.65 -9.96
CA TYR A 62 14.10 16.17 -10.19
C TYR A 62 14.21 15.23 -11.40
N VAL A 63 13.16 14.45 -11.71
CA VAL A 63 13.10 13.60 -12.92
C VAL A 63 13.41 14.39 -14.19
N GLU A 64 12.96 15.65 -14.24
CA GLU A 64 13.15 16.56 -15.38
C GLU A 64 14.61 16.86 -15.71
N GLN A 65 15.54 16.63 -14.77
CA GLN A 65 16.97 16.87 -14.97
C GLN A 65 17.68 15.74 -15.73
N PHE A 66 16.99 14.63 -16.02
CA PHE A 66 17.59 13.44 -16.60
C PHE A 66 17.06 13.17 -18.02
N GLU A 67 17.96 13.19 -19.00
CA GLU A 67 17.59 13.10 -20.43
C GLU A 67 16.90 11.80 -20.82
N ASP A 68 17.24 10.68 -20.17
CA ASP A 68 16.69 9.35 -20.52
C ASP A 68 15.18 9.18 -20.23
N PHE A 69 14.53 10.15 -19.58
CA PHE A 69 13.07 10.18 -19.38
C PHE A 69 12.32 10.92 -20.50
N PHE A 70 13.03 11.57 -21.42
CA PHE A 70 12.44 12.22 -22.59
C PHE A 70 12.47 11.27 -23.79
N PRO A 71 11.55 11.43 -24.76
CA PRO A 71 11.54 10.59 -25.95
C PRO A 71 12.73 10.88 -26.86
N ASP A 72 13.19 9.83 -27.55
CA ASP A 72 14.04 9.99 -28.72
C ASP A 72 13.23 10.37 -29.98
N GLU A 73 13.89 10.41 -31.14
CA GLU A 73 13.26 10.76 -32.42
C GLU A 73 12.12 9.82 -32.86
N LYS A 74 12.07 8.60 -32.31
CA LYS A 74 11.03 7.61 -32.59
C LYS A 74 9.96 7.57 -31.49
N GLY A 75 10.05 8.45 -30.48
CA GLY A 75 9.16 8.43 -29.33
C GLY A 75 9.52 7.36 -28.29
N TYR A 76 10.70 6.73 -28.37
CA TYR A 76 11.12 5.69 -27.44
C TYR A 76 11.57 6.30 -26.11
N LEU A 77 11.13 5.67 -25.02
CA LEU A 77 11.51 6.03 -23.64
C LEU A 77 12.43 4.96 -23.05
N LYS A 78 13.68 5.35 -22.78
CA LYS A 78 14.66 4.49 -22.11
C LYS A 78 14.30 4.28 -20.64
N LYS A 79 13.91 5.35 -19.93
CA LYS A 79 13.40 5.30 -18.56
C LYS A 79 11.92 5.61 -18.57
N LYS A 80 11.11 4.64 -18.16
CA LYS A 80 9.65 4.77 -18.06
C LYS A 80 9.24 5.09 -16.64
N ILE A 81 8.06 5.67 -16.48
CA ILE A 81 7.47 5.98 -15.18
C ILE A 81 6.18 5.18 -15.01
N ALA A 82 6.07 4.50 -13.88
CA ALA A 82 4.83 3.95 -13.35
C ALA A 82 4.43 4.71 -12.08
N ILE A 83 3.14 4.99 -11.90
CA ILE A 83 2.62 5.59 -10.67
C ILE A 83 1.62 4.62 -10.04
N LYS A 84 1.85 4.27 -8.78
CA LYS A 84 0.86 3.54 -7.98
C LYS A 84 -0.24 4.50 -7.53
N VAL A 85 -1.48 4.17 -7.85
CA VAL A 85 -2.65 5.04 -7.63
C VAL A 85 -3.80 4.25 -7.00
N SER A 86 -4.60 4.95 -6.22
CA SER A 86 -5.82 4.41 -5.59
C SER A 86 -7.09 4.75 -6.35
N ASP A 87 -7.06 5.71 -7.27
CA ASP A 87 -8.24 6.24 -7.97
C ASP A 87 -7.84 6.99 -9.25
N TYR A 88 -8.81 7.21 -10.13
CA TYR A 88 -8.63 7.89 -11.41
C TYR A 88 -8.19 9.34 -11.26
N ARG A 89 -8.77 10.07 -10.29
CA ARG A 89 -8.45 11.48 -10.04
C ARG A 89 -6.96 11.66 -9.68
N SER A 90 -6.42 10.80 -8.84
CA SER A 90 -5.01 10.78 -8.44
C SER A 90 -4.10 10.50 -9.64
N ALA A 91 -4.48 9.53 -10.50
CA ALA A 91 -3.76 9.26 -11.74
C ALA A 91 -3.74 10.47 -12.68
N LEU A 92 -4.89 11.10 -12.91
CA LEU A 92 -5.02 12.27 -13.77
C LEU A 92 -4.18 13.44 -13.27
N ILE A 93 -4.27 13.77 -11.97
CA ILE A 93 -3.52 14.89 -11.38
C ILE A 93 -2.02 14.64 -11.47
N GLN A 94 -1.56 13.47 -11.04
CA GLN A 94 -0.12 13.17 -11.04
C GLN A 94 0.43 13.01 -12.47
N GLY A 95 -0.34 12.42 -13.38
CA GLY A 95 -0.02 12.35 -14.80
C GLY A 95 0.18 13.74 -15.39
N LYS A 96 -0.73 14.69 -15.10
CA LYS A 96 -0.61 16.08 -15.55
C LYS A 96 0.63 16.78 -15.01
N VAL A 97 1.09 16.45 -13.79
CA VAL A 97 2.33 17.01 -13.24
C VAL A 97 3.53 16.62 -14.09
N PHE A 98 3.65 15.35 -14.49
CA PHE A 98 4.72 14.89 -15.37
C PHE A 98 4.55 15.40 -16.81
N ALA A 99 3.33 15.35 -17.34
CA ALA A 99 3.04 15.80 -18.70
C ALA A 99 3.42 17.28 -18.90
N LYS A 100 3.12 18.15 -17.93
CA LYS A 100 3.54 19.57 -17.96
C LYS A 100 5.07 19.75 -17.98
N LYS A 101 5.83 18.72 -17.62
CA LYS A 101 7.30 18.70 -17.69
C LYS A 101 7.83 18.13 -19.01
N GLY A 102 6.96 17.65 -19.90
CA GLY A 102 7.34 16.93 -21.11
C GLY A 102 7.68 15.46 -20.85
N ILE A 103 7.34 14.93 -19.67
CA ILE A 103 7.62 13.56 -19.26
C ILE A 103 6.32 12.77 -19.31
N PHE A 104 6.35 11.61 -19.97
CA PHE A 104 5.16 10.77 -20.11
C PHE A 104 5.12 9.66 -19.05
N VAL A 105 3.97 9.52 -18.36
CA VAL A 105 3.71 8.39 -17.47
C VAL A 105 3.32 7.18 -18.32
N SER A 106 4.13 6.12 -18.28
CA SER A 106 3.93 4.92 -19.11
C SER A 106 2.97 3.90 -18.49
N GLU A 107 2.74 3.96 -17.17
CA GLU A 107 1.87 3.03 -16.46
C GLU A 107 1.16 3.70 -15.27
N PHE A 108 -0.16 3.47 -15.14
CA PHE A 108 -0.86 3.64 -13.86
C PHE A 108 -1.14 2.26 -13.28
N ARG A 109 -0.58 2.01 -12.09
CA ARG A 109 -0.75 0.76 -11.35
C ARG A 109 -1.78 0.97 -10.26
N VAL A 110 -3.02 0.59 -10.56
CA VAL A 110 -4.18 0.72 -9.67
C VAL A 110 -4.10 -0.33 -8.57
N GLU A 111 -4.12 0.11 -7.32
CA GLU A 111 -4.08 -0.78 -6.14
C GLU A 111 -5.40 -0.74 -5.38
N SER A 112 -5.89 -1.92 -4.97
CA SER A 112 -6.92 -1.99 -3.91
C SER A 112 -6.40 -1.29 -2.65
N GLY A 113 -7.25 -0.44 -2.06
CA GLY A 113 -6.88 0.33 -0.87
C GLY A 113 -6.61 -0.53 0.37
N LEU A 114 -7.31 -1.67 0.53
CA LEU A 114 -7.20 -2.52 1.72
C LEU A 114 -6.83 -3.98 1.43
N ASN A 115 -7.05 -4.49 0.21
CA ASN A 115 -6.85 -5.90 -0.14
C ASN A 115 -5.46 -6.19 -0.74
N CYS A 116 -4.52 -5.25 -0.64
CA CYS A 116 -3.11 -5.40 -1.00
C CYS A 116 -2.26 -5.80 0.23
N GLY A 117 -1.05 -6.33 0.01
CA GLY A 117 -0.03 -6.39 1.07
C GLY A 117 0.60 -5.02 1.33
N GLY A 118 1.33 -4.89 2.44
CA GLY A 118 2.00 -3.64 2.80
C GLY A 118 1.05 -2.56 3.30
N HIS A 119 1.40 -1.30 3.05
CA HIS A 119 0.60 -0.15 3.49
C HIS A 119 -0.81 -0.19 2.88
N ALA A 120 -1.79 0.07 3.73
CA ALA A 120 -3.18 0.09 3.38
C ALA A 120 -3.68 1.54 3.37
N PHE A 121 -4.32 1.92 2.27
CA PHE A 121 -4.85 3.26 2.05
C PHE A 121 -6.35 3.12 1.81
N ALA A 122 -7.12 3.00 2.90
CA ALA A 122 -8.57 3.05 2.80
C ALA A 122 -8.97 4.37 2.13
N THR A 123 -9.58 4.27 0.95
CA THR A 123 -10.27 5.41 0.34
C THR A 123 -11.46 5.79 1.23
N GLU A 124 -12.15 6.87 0.90
CA GLU A 124 -13.43 7.23 1.56
C GLU A 124 -14.56 6.29 1.11
N GLY A 125 -14.39 4.97 1.25
CA GLY A 125 -15.36 3.95 0.86
C GLY A 125 -15.48 3.69 -0.64
N LEU A 126 -14.58 4.23 -1.46
CA LEU A 126 -14.53 3.95 -2.91
C LEU A 126 -13.88 2.57 -3.14
N LEU A 127 -14.70 1.62 -3.58
CA LEU A 127 -14.28 0.24 -3.84
C LEU A 127 -13.57 0.10 -5.19
N LEU A 128 -12.76 -0.95 -5.36
CA LEU A 128 -11.91 -1.15 -6.53
C LEU A 128 -12.71 -1.23 -7.83
N GLY A 129 -13.83 -1.95 -7.88
CA GLY A 129 -14.57 -2.14 -9.12
C GLY A 129 -15.06 -0.84 -9.76
N PRO A 130 -15.75 0.05 -9.01
CA PRO A 130 -16.08 1.38 -9.51
C PRO A 130 -14.87 2.18 -10.01
N ILE A 131 -13.74 2.12 -9.29
CA ILE A 131 -12.49 2.77 -9.71
C ILE A 131 -12.01 2.22 -11.06
N LEU A 132 -11.98 0.88 -11.21
CA LEU A 132 -11.59 0.24 -12.48
C LEU A 132 -12.56 0.60 -13.62
N GLY A 133 -13.85 0.74 -13.32
CA GLY A 133 -14.87 1.21 -14.26
C GLY A 133 -14.56 2.62 -14.77
N GLU A 134 -14.23 3.54 -13.87
CA GLU A 134 -13.86 4.90 -14.23
C GLU A 134 -12.61 4.95 -15.13
N PHE A 135 -11.60 4.12 -14.83
CA PHE A 135 -10.42 3.97 -15.67
C PHE A 135 -10.75 3.41 -17.06
N LYS A 136 -11.60 2.38 -17.12
CA LYS A 136 -12.07 1.78 -18.38
C LYS A 136 -12.76 2.83 -19.25
N ASP A 137 -13.71 3.55 -18.68
CA ASP A 137 -14.57 4.48 -19.41
C ASP A 137 -13.81 5.75 -19.87
N ASN A 138 -12.77 6.16 -19.12
CA ASN A 138 -12.02 7.38 -19.41
C ASN A 138 -10.61 7.14 -19.97
N ARG A 139 -10.28 5.90 -20.37
CA ARG A 139 -8.93 5.53 -20.82
C ARG A 139 -8.41 6.41 -21.94
N GLU A 140 -9.16 6.51 -23.04
CA GLU A 140 -8.76 7.29 -24.21
C GLU A 140 -8.62 8.79 -23.89
N THR A 141 -9.53 9.32 -23.06
CA THR A 141 -9.47 10.71 -22.59
C THR A 141 -8.20 10.98 -21.81
N LEU A 142 -7.85 10.09 -20.87
CA LEU A 142 -6.63 10.19 -20.08
C LEU A 142 -5.38 10.14 -20.97
N GLU A 143 -5.31 9.18 -21.89
CA GLU A 143 -4.18 9.02 -22.82
C GLU A 143 -3.98 10.26 -23.69
N ASN A 144 -5.04 10.75 -24.33
CA ASN A 144 -5.00 11.91 -25.21
C ASN A 144 -4.66 13.20 -24.47
N GLU A 145 -5.19 13.39 -23.26
CA GLU A 145 -4.88 14.57 -22.45
C GLU A 145 -3.41 14.59 -22.02
N LEU A 146 -2.88 13.46 -21.53
CA LEU A 146 -1.47 13.37 -21.14
C LEU A 146 -0.53 13.54 -22.33
N TYR A 147 -0.85 12.94 -23.47
CA TYR A 147 -0.10 13.09 -24.72
C TYR A 147 -0.04 14.56 -25.16
N THR A 148 -1.19 15.22 -25.24
CA THR A 148 -1.32 16.61 -25.70
C THR A 148 -0.50 17.55 -24.82
N ILE A 149 -0.64 17.43 -23.50
CA ILE A 149 0.09 18.26 -22.54
C ILE A 149 1.60 17.98 -22.63
N SER A 150 2.00 16.71 -22.75
CA SER A 150 3.41 16.32 -22.85
C SER A 150 4.08 16.90 -24.09
N ASN A 151 3.44 16.78 -25.26
CA ASN A 151 4.00 17.29 -26.51
C ASN A 151 4.08 18.82 -26.53
N ALA A 152 3.08 19.52 -25.97
CA ALA A 152 3.15 20.98 -25.83
C ALA A 152 4.35 21.41 -24.97
N ALA A 153 4.58 20.72 -23.84
CA ALA A 153 5.72 21.00 -22.97
C ALA A 153 7.08 20.64 -23.62
N LEU A 154 7.15 19.54 -24.37
CA LEU A 154 8.35 19.14 -25.12
C LEU A 154 8.71 20.18 -26.19
N GLN A 155 7.72 20.64 -26.96
CA GLN A 155 7.91 21.65 -28.00
C GLN A 155 8.40 22.98 -27.40
N GLN A 156 7.80 23.44 -26.31
CA GLN A 156 8.22 24.66 -25.62
C GLN A 156 9.67 24.60 -25.15
N LYS A 157 10.16 23.40 -24.80
CA LYS A 157 11.53 23.17 -24.32
C LYS A 157 12.53 22.86 -25.45
N GLY A 158 12.10 22.85 -26.70
CA GLY A 158 12.94 22.45 -27.84
C GLY A 158 13.39 20.99 -27.78
N LYS A 159 12.65 20.12 -27.08
CA LYS A 159 12.91 18.67 -27.02
C LYS A 159 12.15 17.94 -28.13
N LYS A 160 12.56 16.71 -28.42
CA LYS A 160 11.86 15.83 -29.37
C LYS A 160 10.44 15.57 -28.85
N THR A 161 9.47 15.60 -29.75
CA THR A 161 8.06 15.29 -29.43
C THR A 161 7.76 13.83 -29.76
N PHE A 162 6.70 13.31 -29.16
CA PHE A 162 6.17 12.00 -29.53
C PHE A 162 5.48 12.11 -30.91
N PRO A 163 5.85 11.27 -31.90
CA PRO A 163 5.23 11.29 -33.22
C PRO A 163 3.79 10.73 -33.23
N ALA A 164 3.46 9.89 -32.24
CA ALA A 164 2.14 9.34 -31.99
C ALA A 164 1.95 9.15 -30.47
N PRO A 165 0.70 9.04 -29.97
CA PRO A 165 0.45 8.74 -28.56
C PRO A 165 1.23 7.51 -28.09
N PRO A 166 2.15 7.65 -27.12
CA PRO A 166 2.86 6.51 -26.57
C PRO A 166 1.88 5.63 -25.75
N ARG A 167 2.09 4.32 -25.78
CA ARG A 167 1.21 3.37 -25.08
C ARG A 167 1.23 3.63 -23.57
N LEU A 168 0.06 3.99 -23.01
CA LEU A 168 -0.21 3.98 -21.58
C LEU A 168 -0.69 2.59 -21.15
N LYS A 169 -0.09 2.04 -20.10
CA LYS A 169 -0.58 0.80 -19.48
C LYS A 169 -1.45 1.10 -18.27
N LEU A 170 -2.58 0.41 -18.16
CA LEU A 170 -3.37 0.34 -16.94
C LEU A 170 -3.20 -1.05 -16.35
N THR A 171 -2.65 -1.12 -15.14
CA THR A 171 -2.42 -2.39 -14.44
C THR A 171 -3.15 -2.37 -13.10
N VAL A 172 -3.62 -3.53 -12.64
CA VAL A 172 -4.43 -3.64 -11.42
C VAL A 172 -3.86 -4.70 -10.50
N GLN A 173 -3.92 -4.47 -9.20
CA GLN A 173 -3.50 -5.44 -8.20
C GLN A 173 -4.27 -5.25 -6.89
N GLY A 174 -4.32 -6.33 -6.11
CA GLY A 174 -5.00 -6.39 -4.81
C GLY A 174 -6.09 -7.45 -4.78
N GLY A 175 -5.97 -8.40 -3.85
CA GLY A 175 -7.03 -9.37 -3.56
C GLY A 175 -7.28 -10.49 -4.56
N VAL A 176 -6.66 -10.44 -5.75
CA VAL A 176 -6.85 -11.47 -6.80
C VAL A 176 -6.36 -12.82 -6.28
N GLY A 177 -7.22 -13.83 -6.39
CA GLY A 177 -7.00 -15.15 -5.82
C GLY A 177 -7.27 -16.30 -6.78
N THR A 178 -7.93 -16.08 -7.92
CA THR A 178 -8.18 -17.14 -8.92
C THR A 178 -7.84 -16.70 -10.34
N GLY A 179 -7.64 -17.67 -11.24
CA GLY A 179 -7.47 -17.39 -12.66
C GLY A 179 -8.72 -16.76 -13.32
N ARG A 180 -9.92 -17.06 -12.83
CA ARG A 180 -11.15 -16.43 -13.35
C ARG A 180 -11.24 -14.95 -12.99
N GLU A 181 -10.90 -14.59 -11.75
CA GLU A 181 -10.79 -13.19 -11.34
C GLU A 181 -9.72 -12.45 -12.14
N HIS A 182 -8.57 -13.10 -12.36
CA HIS A 182 -7.51 -12.56 -13.19
C HIS A 182 -8.01 -12.26 -14.62
N SER A 183 -8.64 -13.23 -15.28
CA SER A 183 -9.22 -13.04 -16.61
C SER A 183 -10.31 -11.97 -16.62
N PHE A 184 -11.19 -11.94 -15.62
CA PHE A 184 -12.25 -10.93 -15.54
C PHE A 184 -11.70 -9.49 -15.56
N LEU A 185 -10.60 -9.23 -14.84
CA LEU A 185 -9.95 -7.92 -14.82
C LEU A 185 -9.36 -7.53 -16.19
N LEU A 186 -8.86 -8.50 -16.96
CA LEU A 186 -8.35 -8.26 -18.31
C LEU A 186 -9.49 -8.08 -19.31
N ASP A 187 -10.49 -8.96 -19.27
CA ASP A 187 -11.51 -9.08 -20.31
C ASP A 187 -12.62 -8.04 -20.13
N TYR A 188 -13.13 -7.86 -18.92
CA TYR A 188 -14.23 -6.92 -18.67
C TYR A 188 -13.75 -5.48 -18.51
N TYR A 189 -12.66 -5.26 -17.77
CA TYR A 189 -12.13 -3.92 -17.52
C TYR A 189 -11.11 -3.44 -18.55
N HIS A 190 -10.63 -4.32 -19.44
CA HIS A 190 -9.61 -4.00 -20.43
C HIS A 190 -8.30 -3.47 -19.83
N PHE A 191 -7.94 -3.97 -18.65
CA PHE A 191 -6.63 -3.70 -18.06
C PHE A 191 -5.55 -4.51 -18.79
N ASP A 192 -4.34 -3.95 -18.87
CA ASP A 192 -3.23 -4.56 -19.62
C ASP A 192 -2.59 -5.74 -18.88
N SER A 193 -2.64 -5.74 -17.54
CA SER A 193 -2.09 -6.81 -16.71
C SER A 193 -2.62 -6.77 -15.29
N VAL A 194 -2.59 -7.92 -14.62
CA VAL A 194 -2.98 -8.07 -13.21
C VAL A 194 -1.77 -8.52 -12.38
N GLY A 195 -1.48 -7.79 -11.32
CA GLY A 195 -0.37 -8.06 -10.40
C GLY A 195 -0.76 -9.01 -9.27
N TRP A 196 0.14 -9.97 -8.97
CA TRP A 196 0.04 -10.89 -7.84
C TRP A 196 1.23 -10.67 -6.91
N GLY A 197 0.96 -10.38 -5.64
CA GLY A 197 1.98 -10.06 -4.63
C GLY A 197 2.10 -11.14 -3.57
N SER A 198 1.23 -11.09 -2.56
CA SER A 198 1.37 -11.90 -1.35
C SER A 198 1.41 -13.43 -1.56
N PRO A 199 0.68 -14.04 -2.52
CA PRO A 199 0.83 -15.48 -2.78
C PRO A 199 2.26 -15.91 -3.14
N PHE A 200 3.07 -15.03 -3.76
CA PHE A 200 4.46 -15.33 -4.06
C PHE A 200 5.35 -15.45 -2.81
N LEU A 201 4.92 -14.96 -1.64
CA LEU A 201 5.65 -15.18 -0.39
C LEU A 201 5.73 -16.67 0.00
N LEU A 202 4.87 -17.52 -0.60
CA LEU A 202 4.91 -18.98 -0.46
C LEU A 202 5.78 -19.67 -1.52
N VAL A 203 6.47 -18.89 -2.37
CA VAL A 203 7.30 -19.38 -3.48
C VAL A 203 8.77 -19.05 -3.22
N PRO A 204 9.55 -19.98 -2.62
CA PRO A 204 10.93 -19.71 -2.20
C PRO A 204 11.90 -19.49 -3.36
N GLU A 205 11.54 -19.91 -4.58
CA GLU A 205 12.33 -19.77 -5.81
C GLU A 205 12.49 -18.31 -6.26
N VAL A 206 11.54 -17.43 -5.92
CA VAL A 206 11.48 -16.05 -6.43
C VAL A 206 11.31 -15.00 -5.33
N THR A 207 11.40 -15.40 -4.06
CA THR A 207 11.34 -14.49 -2.91
C THR A 207 12.48 -14.71 -1.94
N ASN A 208 12.79 -13.70 -1.13
CA ASN A 208 13.82 -13.76 -0.09
C ASN A 208 13.25 -13.97 1.32
N VAL A 209 12.09 -14.62 1.43
CA VAL A 209 11.52 -15.01 2.72
C VAL A 209 12.40 -16.11 3.31
N ASP A 210 12.79 -15.97 4.58
CA ASP A 210 13.53 -16.97 5.33
C ASP A 210 12.67 -18.21 5.64
N GLU A 211 13.31 -19.32 5.98
CA GLU A 211 12.64 -20.61 6.16
C GLU A 211 11.62 -20.62 7.31
N ASP A 212 11.96 -20.00 8.45
CA ASP A 212 11.06 -19.91 9.60
C ASP A 212 9.79 -19.12 9.23
N THR A 213 9.96 -17.95 8.59
CA THR A 213 8.83 -17.11 8.15
C THR A 213 8.00 -17.80 7.08
N LEU A 214 8.64 -18.51 6.13
CA LEU A 214 7.95 -19.27 5.10
C LEU A 214 7.07 -20.38 5.70
N CYS A 215 7.61 -21.15 6.65
CA CYS A 215 6.86 -22.17 7.37
C CYS A 215 5.66 -21.58 8.13
N MET A 216 5.84 -20.43 8.79
CA MET A 216 4.75 -19.75 9.48
C MET A 216 3.64 -19.29 8.53
N LEU A 217 3.98 -18.75 7.35
CA LEU A 217 3.01 -18.35 6.34
C LEU A 217 2.27 -19.55 5.74
N ALA A 218 2.99 -20.65 5.46
CA ALA A 218 2.43 -21.85 4.86
C ALA A 218 1.36 -22.53 5.73
N CYS A 219 1.42 -22.33 7.05
CA CYS A 219 0.47 -22.87 8.03
C CYS A 219 -0.39 -21.79 8.71
N ALA A 220 -0.43 -20.58 8.16
CA ALA A 220 -1.19 -19.46 8.72
C ALA A 220 -2.70 -19.66 8.60
N THR A 221 -3.44 -19.13 9.56
CA THR A 221 -4.90 -19.03 9.50
C THR A 221 -5.34 -17.60 9.22
N LYS A 222 -6.62 -17.40 8.94
CA LYS A 222 -7.19 -16.07 8.68
C LYS A 222 -6.89 -15.06 9.80
N ASP A 223 -6.93 -15.48 11.06
CA ASP A 223 -6.77 -14.60 12.23
C ASP A 223 -5.32 -14.13 12.46
N ASP A 224 -4.35 -14.78 11.79
CA ASP A 224 -2.94 -14.37 11.83
C ASP A 224 -2.68 -13.10 11.01
N TYR A 225 -3.58 -12.76 10.09
CA TYR A 225 -3.50 -11.57 9.24
C TYR A 225 -4.38 -10.47 9.82
N TYR A 226 -3.86 -9.24 9.89
CA TYR A 226 -4.61 -8.12 10.43
C TYR A 226 -4.12 -6.78 9.89
N LEU A 227 -5.00 -5.79 9.91
CA LEU A 227 -4.63 -4.41 9.65
C LEU A 227 -4.01 -3.80 10.91
N SER A 228 -2.73 -3.41 10.81
CA SER A 228 -1.94 -2.92 11.94
C SER A 228 -1.74 -1.40 11.87
N ASN A 229 -1.69 -0.76 13.04
CA ASN A 229 -1.26 0.63 13.19
C ASN A 229 0.25 0.76 13.51
N ALA A 230 1.02 -0.33 13.43
CA ALA A 230 2.42 -0.39 13.84
C ALA A 230 3.38 0.47 12.98
N SER A 231 2.92 1.05 11.86
CA SER A 231 3.82 1.77 10.94
C SER A 231 4.34 3.05 11.62
N PRO A 232 5.66 3.32 11.55
CA PRO A 232 6.20 4.57 12.03
C PRO A 232 5.68 5.81 11.28
N LEU A 233 5.14 5.61 10.07
CA LEU A 233 4.62 6.68 9.20
C LEU A 233 3.18 7.09 9.53
N GLY A 234 2.54 6.46 10.52
CA GLY A 234 1.15 6.76 10.89
C GLY A 234 0.10 6.29 9.86
N ILE A 235 0.50 5.43 8.93
CA ILE A 235 -0.36 4.82 7.92
C ILE A 235 -0.52 3.34 8.26
N PRO A 236 -1.73 2.79 8.34
CA PRO A 236 -1.90 1.38 8.66
C PRO A 236 -1.33 0.49 7.55
N PHE A 237 -0.99 -0.74 7.89
CA PHE A 237 -0.48 -1.73 6.93
C PHE A 237 -0.92 -3.13 7.33
N ASN A 238 -1.10 -4.01 6.34
CA ASN A 238 -1.42 -5.40 6.61
C ASN A 238 -0.19 -6.10 7.20
N ASN A 239 -0.38 -6.72 8.36
CA ASN A 239 0.69 -7.33 9.14
C ASN A 239 0.37 -8.79 9.49
N PHE A 240 1.40 -9.49 9.95
CA PHE A 240 1.34 -10.91 10.31
C PHE A 240 1.73 -11.13 11.77
N ARG A 241 0.84 -11.74 12.55
CA ARG A 241 0.98 -11.83 14.03
C ARG A 241 2.14 -12.69 14.49
N LYS A 242 2.53 -13.69 13.70
CA LYS A 242 3.52 -14.70 14.10
C LYS A 242 4.97 -14.26 13.88
N THR A 243 5.21 -13.05 13.38
CA THR A 243 6.58 -12.60 13.08
C THR A 243 7.47 -12.53 14.32
N SER A 244 8.78 -12.75 14.13
CA SER A 244 9.77 -12.59 15.20
C SER A 244 9.90 -11.13 15.65
N SER A 245 9.51 -10.17 14.82
CA SER A 245 9.43 -8.75 15.20
C SER A 245 8.29 -8.46 16.19
N GLU A 246 7.11 -9.05 16.05
CA GLU A 246 6.04 -8.95 17.06
C GLU A 246 6.51 -9.49 18.42
N HIS A 247 7.22 -10.62 18.42
CA HIS A 247 7.83 -11.16 19.64
C HIS A 247 8.88 -10.22 20.26
N LEU A 248 9.72 -9.60 19.43
CA LEU A 248 10.73 -8.64 19.87
C LEU A 248 10.10 -7.38 20.49
N ILE A 249 9.00 -6.87 19.90
CA ILE A 249 8.25 -5.73 20.44
C ILE A 249 7.75 -6.06 21.85
N LYS A 250 7.08 -7.21 22.02
CA LYS A 250 6.60 -7.66 23.33
C LYS A 250 7.74 -7.79 24.35
N THR A 251 8.84 -8.44 23.97
CA THR A 251 10.02 -8.61 24.83
C THR A 251 10.60 -7.27 25.30
N ARG A 252 10.59 -6.25 24.44
CA ARG A 252 11.09 -4.91 24.78
C ARG A 252 10.14 -4.17 25.74
N ILE A 253 8.83 -4.33 25.55
CA ILE A 253 7.81 -3.80 26.46
C ILE A 253 7.98 -4.43 27.85
N ASP A 254 8.09 -5.76 27.92
CA ASP A 254 8.23 -6.50 29.18
C ASP A 254 9.50 -6.11 29.96
N LYS A 255 10.57 -5.74 29.24
CA LYS A 255 11.83 -5.22 29.82
C LYS A 255 11.79 -3.73 30.19
N GLY A 256 10.65 -3.07 30.05
CA GLY A 256 10.49 -1.63 30.31
C GLY A 256 11.30 -0.73 29.34
N ARG A 257 11.66 -1.25 28.17
CA ARG A 257 12.48 -0.53 27.16
C ARG A 257 11.87 -0.64 25.76
N PRO A 258 10.60 -0.23 25.58
CA PRO A 258 9.90 -0.36 24.31
C PRO A 258 10.59 0.48 23.22
N GLY A 259 10.39 0.07 21.95
CA GLY A 259 10.98 0.73 20.79
C GLY A 259 12.40 0.27 20.42
N SER A 260 12.76 0.54 19.16
CA SER A 260 14.04 0.18 18.56
C SER A 260 15.15 1.19 18.87
N PRO A 261 16.43 0.78 18.96
CA PRO A 261 17.57 1.72 18.96
C PRO A 261 17.61 2.65 17.75
N CYS A 262 17.01 2.25 16.62
CA CYS A 262 16.84 3.05 15.40
C CYS A 262 18.17 3.53 14.78
N TYR A 263 19.05 2.59 14.39
CA TYR A 263 20.34 2.91 13.77
C TYR A 263 20.20 3.47 12.35
N LYS A 264 19.33 2.89 11.50
CA LYS A 264 19.14 3.30 10.09
C LYS A 264 18.41 4.64 9.89
N LYS A 265 17.47 4.99 10.78
CA LYS A 265 16.71 6.26 10.76
C LYS A 265 15.96 6.62 9.47
N TYR A 266 15.78 5.72 8.50
CA TYR A 266 15.09 6.04 7.23
C TYR A 266 13.65 6.54 7.41
N LEU A 267 12.96 6.12 8.48
CA LEU A 267 11.60 6.55 8.81
C LEU A 267 11.53 7.57 9.96
N ALA A 268 12.64 8.24 10.27
CA ALA A 268 12.67 9.31 11.28
C ALA A 268 12.14 10.61 10.67
N THR A 269 10.88 10.95 10.98
CA THR A 269 10.18 12.11 10.42
C THR A 269 9.49 12.99 11.45
N ASN A 270 9.48 12.60 12.73
CA ASN A 270 8.72 13.28 13.78
C ASN A 270 9.63 14.19 14.63
N THR A 271 9.23 15.44 14.83
CA THR A 271 9.97 16.46 15.60
C THR A 271 9.25 16.89 16.88
N GLU A 272 8.28 16.10 17.37
CA GLU A 272 7.45 16.44 18.54
C GLU A 272 8.31 16.72 19.80
N PHE A 273 9.43 16.03 19.94
CA PHE A 273 10.27 16.09 21.15
C PHE A 273 11.71 16.56 20.90
N THR A 274 12.11 16.74 19.65
CA THR A 274 13.50 17.04 19.26
C THR A 274 13.52 17.86 17.98
N ASN A 275 14.51 18.76 17.85
CA ASN A 275 14.69 19.56 16.63
C ASN A 275 15.06 18.69 15.42
N THR A 276 15.91 17.68 15.63
CA THR A 276 16.20 16.65 14.63
C THR A 276 15.08 15.61 14.64
N PRO A 277 14.53 15.21 13.48
CA PRO A 277 13.50 14.18 13.42
C PRO A 277 13.93 12.85 14.05
N ILE A 278 13.04 12.27 14.85
CA ILE A 278 13.17 10.92 15.41
C ILE A 278 12.02 10.03 14.93
N CYS A 279 12.24 8.72 14.95
CA CYS A 279 11.25 7.74 14.50
C CYS A 279 10.28 7.41 15.63
N THR A 280 8.97 7.30 15.34
CA THR A 280 7.95 6.96 16.34
C THR A 280 8.09 5.52 16.87
N ALA A 281 8.75 4.63 16.13
CA ALA A 281 9.16 3.30 16.60
C ALA A 281 10.50 3.28 17.34
N SER A 282 11.16 4.44 17.53
CA SER A 282 12.41 4.51 18.29
C SER A 282 12.15 4.46 19.78
N ARG A 283 13.09 3.87 20.53
CA ARG A 283 13.09 3.87 22.00
C ARG A 283 13.06 5.29 22.55
N GLN A 284 13.77 6.22 21.91
CA GLN A 284 13.82 7.61 22.31
C GLN A 284 12.44 8.27 22.25
N TYR A 285 11.73 8.13 21.13
CA TYR A 285 10.39 8.69 20.98
C TYR A 285 9.40 8.04 21.95
N GLN A 286 9.36 6.71 21.99
CA GLN A 286 8.39 5.99 22.83
C GLN A 286 8.60 6.30 24.32
N HIS A 287 9.85 6.37 24.80
CA HIS A 287 10.12 6.76 26.19
C HIS A 287 9.56 8.14 26.51
N LYS A 288 9.88 9.17 25.70
CA LYS A 288 9.37 10.54 25.92
C LYS A 288 7.85 10.61 25.85
N LYS A 289 7.23 9.89 24.91
CA LYS A 289 5.78 9.86 24.74
C LYS A 289 5.08 9.15 25.90
N ILE A 290 5.70 8.11 26.47
CA ILE A 290 5.20 7.41 27.67
C ILE A 290 5.30 8.30 28.90
N GLU A 291 6.38 9.07 29.09
CA GLU A 291 6.48 10.03 30.19
C GLU A 291 5.39 11.11 30.09
N GLN A 292 5.20 11.70 28.91
CA GLN A 292 4.08 12.62 28.66
C GLN A 292 2.72 11.96 28.94
N LEU A 293 2.54 10.67 28.65
CA LEU A 293 1.30 9.95 28.92
C LEU A 293 1.05 9.77 30.43
N LYS A 294 2.11 9.54 31.23
CA LYS A 294 1.99 9.41 32.69
C LYS A 294 1.54 10.71 33.35
N GLU A 295 2.03 11.85 32.87
CA GLU A 295 1.66 13.18 33.38
C GLU A 295 0.16 13.49 33.26
N LYS A 296 -0.55 12.82 32.33
CA LYS A 296 -1.99 13.02 32.11
C LYS A 296 -2.88 12.39 33.18
N ASN A 297 -2.35 11.53 34.07
CA ASN A 297 -3.09 10.86 35.15
C ASN A 297 -4.43 10.24 34.68
N LEU A 298 -4.40 9.55 33.54
CA LEU A 298 -5.60 9.01 32.91
C LEU A 298 -6.12 7.75 33.65
N PRO A 299 -7.42 7.46 33.59
CA PRO A 299 -7.97 6.20 34.05
C PRO A 299 -7.25 4.99 33.42
N PRO A 300 -7.04 3.88 34.16
CA PRO A 300 -6.21 2.76 33.70
C PRO A 300 -6.59 2.20 32.32
N ALA A 301 -7.88 2.13 32.00
CA ALA A 301 -8.34 1.64 30.70
C ALA A 301 -7.90 2.56 29.54
N ILE A 302 -7.98 3.87 29.72
CA ILE A 302 -7.56 4.85 28.71
C ILE A 302 -6.04 4.88 28.61
N TYR A 303 -5.34 4.86 29.75
CA TYR A 303 -3.88 4.79 29.80
C TYR A 303 -3.34 3.59 29.01
N ASN A 304 -3.85 2.39 29.28
CA ASN A 304 -3.39 1.15 28.63
C ASN A 304 -3.60 1.18 27.12
N ARG A 305 -4.71 1.78 26.65
CA ARG A 305 -4.97 1.94 25.22
C ARG A 305 -3.97 2.88 24.57
N GLU A 306 -3.74 4.06 25.15
CA GLU A 306 -2.80 5.03 24.61
C GLU A 306 -1.35 4.52 24.70
N PHE A 307 -1.01 3.81 25.77
CA PHE A 307 0.28 3.12 25.91
C PHE A 307 0.48 2.12 24.77
N LYS A 308 -0.51 1.27 24.48
CA LYS A 308 -0.46 0.31 23.36
C LYS A 308 -0.22 1.01 22.02
N LYS A 309 -0.93 2.11 21.72
CA LYS A 309 -0.74 2.90 20.49
C LYS A 309 0.70 3.41 20.34
N ILE A 310 1.37 3.73 21.45
CA ILE A 310 2.77 4.18 21.46
C ILE A 310 3.71 2.98 21.22
N THR A 311 3.48 1.86 21.91
CA THR A 311 4.45 0.75 21.96
C THR A 311 4.30 -0.28 20.85
N GLU A 312 3.16 -0.33 20.16
CA GLU A 312 2.92 -1.24 19.02
C GLU A 312 3.77 -0.92 17.79
N LYS A 313 4.50 0.21 17.77
CA LYS A 313 5.24 0.66 16.58
C LYS A 313 6.44 -0.23 16.29
N GLU A 314 6.58 -0.61 15.03
CA GLU A 314 7.55 -1.58 14.55
C GLU A 314 8.71 -0.93 13.79
N CYS A 315 9.91 -1.52 13.89
CA CYS A 315 11.08 -1.03 13.17
C CYS A 315 11.19 -1.61 11.75
N LEU A 316 10.43 -1.04 10.81
CA LEU A 316 10.40 -1.49 9.41
C LEU A 316 11.76 -1.40 8.68
N CYS A 317 12.65 -0.47 9.09
CA CYS A 317 13.95 -0.28 8.43
C CYS A 317 14.89 -1.48 8.56
N GLU A 318 14.77 -2.22 9.66
CA GLU A 318 15.57 -3.41 9.93
C GLU A 318 14.77 -4.66 9.58
N GLY A 319 13.54 -4.77 10.08
CA GLY A 319 12.78 -6.01 9.97
C GLY A 319 12.40 -6.41 8.56
N LEU A 320 12.08 -5.47 7.66
CA LEU A 320 11.74 -5.79 6.27
C LEU A 320 12.95 -6.29 5.45
N GLY A 321 14.18 -5.98 5.88
CA GLY A 321 15.40 -6.45 5.23
C GLY A 321 15.97 -7.73 5.88
N ALA A 322 15.54 -8.06 7.09
CA ALA A 322 16.13 -9.11 7.90
C ALA A 322 16.04 -10.50 7.24
N ALA A 323 14.88 -10.87 6.69
CA ALA A 323 14.68 -12.17 6.03
C ALA A 323 15.69 -12.41 4.90
N SER A 324 15.97 -11.37 4.10
CA SER A 324 16.93 -11.47 3.00
C SER A 324 18.37 -11.64 3.49
N LEU A 325 18.74 -11.03 4.62
CA LEU A 325 20.07 -11.23 5.21
C LEU A 325 20.20 -12.66 5.76
N GLN A 326 19.19 -13.14 6.49
CA GLN A 326 19.13 -14.49 7.04
C GLN A 326 19.24 -15.55 5.95
N LYS A 327 18.37 -15.48 4.92
CA LYS A 327 18.35 -16.45 3.82
C LYS A 327 19.70 -16.55 3.08
N ASN A 328 20.44 -15.44 3.03
CA ASN A 328 21.74 -15.36 2.34
C ASN A 328 22.94 -15.49 3.28
N ASN A 329 22.73 -15.85 4.56
CA ASN A 329 23.79 -15.98 5.57
C ASN A 329 24.65 -14.70 5.73
N ILE A 330 24.03 -13.53 5.60
CA ILE A 330 24.69 -12.23 5.76
C ILE A 330 24.51 -11.76 7.20
N THR A 331 25.62 -11.42 7.87
CA THR A 331 25.61 -10.94 9.26
C THR A 331 24.73 -9.71 9.44
N HIS A 332 23.83 -9.76 10.41
CA HIS A 332 22.97 -8.63 10.75
C HIS A 332 23.76 -7.54 11.50
N PRO A 333 23.77 -6.30 10.99
CA PRO A 333 24.29 -5.17 11.75
C PRO A 333 23.59 -5.07 13.10
N HIS A 334 24.38 -4.87 14.16
CA HIS A 334 23.89 -4.71 15.54
C HIS A 334 23.04 -5.89 16.07
N LYS A 335 23.13 -7.09 15.47
CA LYS A 335 22.35 -8.29 15.84
C LYS A 335 20.83 -8.06 15.81
N LEU A 336 20.36 -7.22 14.88
CA LEU A 336 18.93 -6.98 14.68
C LEU A 336 18.39 -7.97 13.65
N GLU A 337 18.00 -9.14 14.14
CA GLU A 337 17.60 -10.31 13.34
C GLU A 337 16.09 -10.49 13.20
N ALA A 338 15.28 -9.76 13.98
CA ALA A 338 13.84 -9.92 13.94
C ALA A 338 13.27 -9.52 12.56
N VAL A 339 12.47 -10.41 11.99
CA VAL A 339 11.88 -10.31 10.66
C VAL A 339 10.50 -9.66 10.75
N THR A 340 10.24 -8.73 9.83
CA THR A 340 8.93 -8.13 9.58
C THR A 340 8.47 -8.56 8.19
N ILE A 341 7.19 -8.89 8.05
CA ILE A 341 6.57 -9.16 6.75
C ILE A 341 5.14 -8.63 6.74
N CYS A 342 4.70 -8.13 5.60
CA CYS A 342 3.41 -7.45 5.45
C CYS A 342 2.54 -8.08 4.34
N PRO A 343 2.17 -9.37 4.47
CA PRO A 343 1.31 -10.04 3.49
C PRO A 343 -0.08 -9.40 3.48
N GLY A 344 -0.72 -9.37 2.31
CA GLY A 344 -2.10 -8.98 2.16
C GLY A 344 -3.05 -10.06 2.69
N PRO A 345 -4.27 -9.68 3.09
CA PRO A 345 -5.21 -10.58 3.78
C PRO A 345 -5.66 -11.76 2.92
N ASN A 346 -5.57 -11.66 1.59
CA ASN A 346 -5.90 -12.74 0.66
C ASN A 346 -4.98 -13.97 0.82
N LEU A 347 -3.81 -13.83 1.46
CA LEU A 347 -2.92 -14.97 1.71
C LEU A 347 -3.54 -16.01 2.66
N ALA A 348 -4.54 -15.63 3.46
CA ALA A 348 -5.28 -16.55 4.33
C ALA A 348 -5.93 -17.73 3.59
N TYR A 349 -6.21 -17.57 2.29
CA TYR A 349 -6.84 -18.60 1.47
C TYR A 349 -5.83 -19.49 0.74
N PHE A 350 -4.52 -19.31 0.99
CA PHE A 350 -3.45 -20.16 0.45
C PHE A 350 -2.76 -20.88 1.61
N SER A 351 -2.23 -22.07 1.35
CA SER A 351 -1.44 -22.83 2.32
C SER A 351 -0.38 -23.67 1.60
N GLY A 352 0.66 -24.08 2.32
CA GLY A 352 1.78 -24.82 1.75
C GLY A 352 2.83 -23.95 1.06
N ILE A 353 3.91 -24.61 0.64
CA ILE A 353 5.04 -24.02 -0.09
C ILE A 353 4.93 -24.50 -1.54
N HIS A 354 5.08 -23.58 -2.49
CA HIS A 354 4.81 -23.83 -3.90
C HIS A 354 6.02 -23.48 -4.77
N THR A 355 6.17 -24.20 -5.88
CA THR A 355 7.10 -23.86 -6.95
C THR A 355 6.59 -22.66 -7.76
N LEU A 356 7.47 -22.01 -8.52
CA LEU A 356 7.07 -20.95 -9.45
C LEU A 356 6.08 -21.45 -10.51
N GLN A 357 6.27 -22.70 -10.96
CA GLN A 357 5.41 -23.33 -11.96
C GLN A 357 3.99 -23.53 -11.43
N GLU A 358 3.84 -24.08 -10.22
CA GLU A 358 2.52 -24.26 -9.57
C GLU A 358 1.80 -22.92 -9.38
N MET A 359 2.51 -21.88 -8.91
CA MET A 359 1.92 -20.55 -8.76
C MET A 359 1.50 -19.97 -10.11
N ALA A 360 2.29 -20.15 -11.17
CA ALA A 360 1.92 -19.73 -12.51
C ALA A 360 0.70 -20.52 -13.04
N ASP A 361 0.64 -21.83 -12.79
CA ASP A 361 -0.49 -22.67 -13.16
C ASP A 361 -1.77 -22.24 -12.44
N HIS A 362 -1.68 -21.84 -11.16
CA HIS A 362 -2.79 -21.26 -10.41
C HIS A 362 -3.33 -19.97 -11.03
N ILE A 363 -2.42 -19.02 -11.30
CA ILE A 363 -2.76 -17.70 -11.86
C ILE A 363 -3.50 -17.84 -13.19
N TYR A 364 -3.11 -18.82 -14.01
CA TYR A 364 -3.71 -19.07 -15.31
C TYR A 364 -4.79 -20.18 -15.30
N GLY A 365 -5.27 -20.58 -14.12
CA GLY A 365 -6.40 -21.50 -13.97
C GLY A 365 -6.13 -22.96 -14.36
N ARG A 366 -4.86 -23.38 -14.45
CA ARG A 366 -4.42 -24.75 -14.70
C ARG A 366 -4.26 -25.58 -13.42
N ALA A 367 -4.11 -24.93 -12.28
CA ALA A 367 -4.04 -25.55 -10.95
C ALA A 367 -4.90 -24.75 -9.94
N ASN A 368 -5.11 -25.33 -8.76
CA ASN A 368 -5.74 -24.63 -7.64
C ASN A 368 -4.87 -24.79 -6.38
N LEU A 369 -4.31 -23.67 -5.90
CA LEU A 369 -3.49 -23.61 -4.69
C LEU A 369 -4.25 -23.02 -3.49
N LEU A 370 -5.55 -22.77 -3.64
CA LEU A 370 -6.38 -22.33 -2.53
C LEU A 370 -6.59 -23.48 -1.54
N ASN A 371 -6.60 -23.15 -0.26
CA ASN A 371 -6.91 -24.09 0.81
C ASN A 371 -8.43 -24.35 0.92
N SER A 372 -8.84 -25.11 1.94
CA SER A 372 -10.24 -25.47 2.15
C SER A 372 -11.10 -24.32 2.71
N LEU A 373 -10.52 -23.17 3.07
CA LEU A 373 -11.30 -22.03 3.53
C LEU A 373 -12.10 -21.47 2.37
N LYS A 374 -13.39 -21.32 2.59
CA LYS A 374 -14.27 -20.69 1.63
C LYS A 374 -13.83 -19.25 1.39
N ARG A 375 -13.40 -18.97 0.16
CA ARG A 375 -12.95 -17.65 -0.27
C ARG A 375 -14.07 -16.93 -1.01
N PRO A 376 -14.50 -15.72 -0.59
CA PRO A 376 -15.43 -14.91 -1.35
C PRO A 376 -14.75 -14.32 -2.60
N ASN A 377 -15.54 -13.82 -3.56
CA ASN A 377 -15.01 -13.06 -4.70
C ASN A 377 -14.09 -11.92 -4.23
N MET A 378 -13.03 -11.61 -4.97
CA MET A 378 -12.06 -10.55 -4.61
C MET A 378 -12.71 -9.19 -4.26
N PHE A 379 -13.80 -8.82 -4.94
CA PHE A 379 -14.54 -7.59 -4.70
C PHE A 379 -15.37 -7.66 -3.42
N VAL A 380 -15.99 -8.80 -3.14
CA VAL A 380 -16.71 -9.02 -1.87
C VAL A 380 -15.71 -9.06 -0.71
N ASN A 381 -14.56 -9.71 -0.88
CA ASN A 381 -13.51 -9.72 0.12
C ASN A 381 -13.01 -8.30 0.44
N GLU A 382 -12.77 -7.47 -0.59
CA GLU A 382 -12.41 -6.07 -0.38
C GLU A 382 -13.52 -5.30 0.37
N LEU A 383 -14.78 -5.46 -0.03
CA LEU A 383 -15.91 -4.83 0.65
C LEU A 383 -15.97 -5.19 2.13
N VAL A 384 -15.75 -6.46 2.49
CA VAL A 384 -15.67 -6.89 3.90
C VAL A 384 -14.57 -6.13 4.65
N LEU A 385 -13.38 -6.00 4.06
CA LEU A 385 -12.26 -5.25 4.67
C LEU A 385 -12.62 -3.77 4.90
N TYR A 386 -13.32 -3.14 3.96
CA TYR A 386 -13.78 -1.75 4.10
C TYR A 386 -14.86 -1.59 5.19
N ILE A 387 -15.78 -2.55 5.29
CA ILE A 387 -16.81 -2.60 6.33
C ILE A 387 -16.18 -2.77 7.71
N ASP A 388 -15.19 -3.65 7.85
CA ASP A 388 -14.49 -3.87 9.10
C ASP A 388 -13.67 -2.63 9.49
N TYR A 389 -12.96 -2.02 8.53
CA TYR A 389 -12.26 -0.74 8.75
C TYR A 389 -13.21 0.37 9.22
N LEU A 390 -14.39 0.52 8.59
CA LEU A 390 -15.39 1.49 8.99
C LEU A 390 -15.91 1.22 10.41
N SER A 391 -16.14 -0.05 10.74
CA SER A 391 -16.58 -0.48 12.07
C SER A 391 -15.55 -0.11 13.14
N ASP A 392 -14.26 -0.36 12.88
CA ASP A 392 -13.16 0.02 13.77
C ASP A 392 -13.08 1.54 13.96
N LYS A 393 -13.30 2.32 12.90
CA LYS A 393 -13.33 3.79 12.98
C LYS A 393 -14.49 4.30 13.83
N ILE A 394 -15.68 3.74 13.67
CA ILE A 394 -16.86 4.08 14.50
C ILE A 394 -16.62 3.72 15.96
N ALA A 395 -16.01 2.56 16.24
CA ALA A 395 -15.67 2.17 17.61
C ALA A 395 -14.62 3.11 18.23
N ALA A 396 -13.63 3.56 17.45
CA ALA A 396 -12.59 4.48 17.91
C ALA A 396 -13.13 5.89 18.20
N SER A 397 -14.12 6.38 17.45
CA SER A 397 -14.68 7.73 17.65
C SER A 397 -15.44 7.91 18.97
N LEU A 398 -15.76 6.83 19.68
CA LEU A 398 -16.28 6.91 21.05
C LEU A 398 -15.30 7.60 22.01
N TYR A 399 -14.02 7.67 21.64
CA TYR A 399 -12.95 8.17 22.48
C TYR A 399 -12.11 9.27 21.82
N GLU A 400 -12.36 9.57 20.56
CA GLU A 400 -11.63 10.55 19.76
C GLU A 400 -12.62 11.45 19.05
N THR A 401 -12.53 12.76 19.28
CA THR A 401 -13.28 13.78 18.54
C THR A 401 -12.49 14.17 17.30
N GLN A 402 -13.07 13.91 16.12
CA GLN A 402 -12.50 14.37 14.86
C GLN A 402 -13.46 15.39 14.21
N PRO A 403 -12.97 16.59 13.82
CA PRO A 403 -13.77 17.53 13.07
C PRO A 403 -14.30 16.88 11.79
N ASN A 404 -15.58 17.11 11.46
CA ASN A 404 -16.25 16.56 10.27
C ASN A 404 -16.33 15.02 10.20
N PHE A 405 -16.14 14.31 11.32
CA PHE A 405 -16.19 12.84 11.34
C PHE A 405 -17.52 12.29 10.82
N GLU A 406 -18.65 12.88 11.21
CA GLU A 406 -19.98 12.47 10.75
C GLU A 406 -20.10 12.57 9.22
N LYS A 407 -19.62 13.68 8.62
CA LYS A 407 -19.63 13.87 7.17
C LYS A 407 -18.78 12.82 6.47
N TYR A 408 -17.56 12.59 6.96
CA TYR A 408 -16.66 11.57 6.42
C TYR A 408 -17.29 10.18 6.49
N MET A 409 -17.90 9.80 7.63
CA MET A 409 -18.58 8.52 7.79
C MET A 409 -19.81 8.39 6.87
N GLN A 410 -20.58 9.45 6.70
CA GLN A 410 -21.74 9.45 5.81
C GLN A 410 -21.32 9.29 4.34
N SER A 411 -20.29 10.00 3.89
CA SER A 411 -19.70 9.81 2.55
C SER A 411 -19.19 8.39 2.36
N PHE A 412 -18.45 7.86 3.34
CA PHE A 412 -17.91 6.50 3.30
C PHE A 412 -19.03 5.46 3.14
N LYS A 413 -20.07 5.55 3.97
CA LYS A 413 -21.25 4.68 3.90
C LYS A 413 -21.97 4.79 2.55
N THR A 414 -22.13 6.01 2.04
CA THR A 414 -22.75 6.26 0.74
C THR A 414 -21.96 5.60 -0.39
N ASN A 415 -20.64 5.77 -0.39
CA ASN A 415 -19.75 5.18 -1.38
C ASN A 415 -19.74 3.65 -1.31
N LEU A 416 -19.80 3.04 -0.12
CA LEU A 416 -19.94 1.59 0.01
C LEU A 416 -21.24 1.07 -0.60
N VAL A 417 -22.38 1.73 -0.33
CA VAL A 417 -23.68 1.32 -0.91
C VAL A 417 -23.66 1.47 -2.43
N GLN A 418 -23.09 2.54 -2.96
CA GLN A 418 -22.91 2.71 -4.40
C GLN A 418 -22.01 1.62 -5.00
N GLY A 419 -20.90 1.28 -4.34
CA GLY A 419 -20.01 0.20 -4.74
C GLY A 419 -20.67 -1.17 -4.71
N ILE A 420 -21.52 -1.45 -3.72
CA ILE A 420 -22.32 -2.69 -3.65
C ILE A 420 -23.29 -2.77 -4.84
N ASN A 421 -24.00 -1.69 -5.14
CA ASN A 421 -24.92 -1.65 -6.28
C ASN A 421 -24.19 -1.85 -7.61
N TYR A 422 -23.00 -1.29 -7.73
CA TYR A 422 -22.12 -1.54 -8.87
C TYR A 422 -21.71 -3.03 -8.94
N TYR A 423 -21.34 -3.68 -7.84
CA TYR A 423 -21.02 -5.12 -7.86
C TYR A 423 -22.22 -5.99 -8.21
N LYS A 424 -23.43 -5.64 -7.76
CA LYS A 424 -24.66 -6.33 -8.17
C LYS A 424 -24.89 -6.22 -9.68
N SER A 425 -24.58 -5.09 -10.31
CA SER A 425 -24.73 -4.93 -11.76
C SER A 425 -23.71 -5.75 -12.57
N LEU A 426 -22.59 -6.14 -11.96
CA LEU A 426 -21.57 -6.98 -12.59
C LEU A 426 -21.89 -8.48 -12.57
N LEU A 427 -22.88 -8.96 -11.82
CA LEU A 427 -23.14 -10.39 -11.61
C LEU A 427 -23.23 -11.19 -12.93
N ASN A 428 -23.87 -10.61 -13.93
CA ASN A 428 -24.05 -11.24 -15.25
C ASN A 428 -22.80 -11.20 -16.13
N GLN A 429 -21.80 -10.40 -15.76
CA GLN A 429 -20.53 -10.26 -16.48
C GLN A 429 -19.50 -11.31 -16.02
N PHE A 430 -19.69 -11.92 -14.85
CA PHE A 430 -18.82 -13.00 -14.39
C PHE A 430 -19.12 -14.29 -15.16
N ALA A 431 -18.07 -14.87 -15.75
CA ALA A 431 -18.09 -16.21 -16.34
C ALA A 431 -18.04 -17.29 -15.24
N GLU A 432 -19.08 -17.30 -14.39
CA GLU A 432 -19.21 -18.18 -13.23
C GLU A 432 -20.56 -18.91 -13.23
N THR A 433 -20.66 -19.97 -12.42
CA THR A 433 -21.91 -20.74 -12.28
C THR A 433 -23.04 -19.91 -11.67
N GLU A 434 -24.29 -20.27 -11.96
CA GLU A 434 -25.45 -19.59 -11.35
C GLU A 434 -25.46 -19.71 -9.83
N ALA A 435 -25.04 -20.85 -9.28
CA ALA A 435 -24.90 -21.03 -7.83
C ALA A 435 -23.88 -20.04 -7.23
N TYR A 436 -22.76 -19.79 -7.90
CA TYR A 436 -21.77 -18.80 -7.47
C TYR A 436 -22.34 -17.37 -7.52
N LYS A 437 -23.07 -17.02 -8.59
CA LYS A 437 -23.70 -15.70 -8.72
C LYS A 437 -24.79 -15.48 -7.67
N GLU A 438 -25.61 -16.49 -7.39
CA GLU A 438 -26.63 -16.45 -6.35
C GLU A 438 -25.98 -16.26 -4.96
N GLU A 439 -24.91 -17.00 -4.68
CA GLU A 439 -24.15 -16.84 -3.45
C GLU A 439 -23.59 -15.42 -3.30
N MET A 440 -22.87 -14.92 -4.32
CA MET A 440 -22.32 -13.57 -4.32
C MET A 440 -23.42 -12.51 -4.15
N THR A 441 -24.60 -12.73 -4.74
CA THR A 441 -25.77 -11.86 -4.57
C THR A 441 -26.23 -11.83 -3.12
N ASN A 442 -26.32 -12.99 -2.47
CA ASN A 442 -26.72 -13.11 -1.07
C ASN A 442 -25.70 -12.43 -0.14
N GLU A 443 -24.40 -12.60 -0.40
CA GLU A 443 -23.34 -11.92 0.33
C GLU A 443 -23.45 -10.40 0.20
N LEU A 444 -23.59 -9.88 -1.03
CA LEU A 444 -23.74 -8.44 -1.29
C LEU A 444 -24.98 -7.86 -0.60
N CYS A 445 -26.13 -8.55 -0.67
CA CYS A 445 -27.35 -8.13 0.02
C CYS A 445 -27.20 -8.12 1.55
N SER A 446 -26.49 -9.10 2.12
CA SER A 446 -26.20 -9.16 3.55
C SER A 446 -25.27 -8.01 4.00
N LEU A 447 -24.20 -7.77 3.24
CA LEU A 447 -23.25 -6.70 3.51
C LEU A 447 -23.88 -5.31 3.36
N GLU A 448 -24.76 -5.12 2.39
CA GLU A 448 -25.54 -3.89 2.23
C GLU A 448 -26.40 -3.60 3.46
N LYS A 449 -27.14 -4.60 3.95
CA LYS A 449 -27.95 -4.47 5.18
C LYS A 449 -27.06 -4.11 6.37
N LYS A 450 -25.89 -4.74 6.50
CA LYS A 450 -24.90 -4.41 7.55
C LYS A 450 -24.47 -2.95 7.46
N VAL A 451 -24.09 -2.47 6.28
CA VAL A 451 -23.68 -1.07 6.05
C VAL A 451 -24.81 -0.10 6.38
N ILE A 452 -26.04 -0.36 5.91
CA ILE A 452 -27.21 0.48 6.17
C ILE A 452 -27.53 0.53 7.67
N ALA A 453 -27.40 -0.59 8.38
CA ALA A 453 -27.67 -0.69 9.81
C ALA A 453 -26.60 -0.02 10.71
N MET A 454 -25.40 0.26 10.18
CA MET A 454 -24.36 0.98 10.94
C MET A 454 -24.87 2.34 11.38
N SER A 455 -24.97 2.51 12.70
CA SER A 455 -25.32 3.77 13.34
C SER A 455 -24.11 4.69 13.34
N LEU A 456 -24.27 5.87 12.75
CA LEU A 456 -23.23 6.89 12.79
C LEU A 456 -23.31 7.62 14.14
N PRO A 457 -22.19 7.78 14.86
CA PRO A 457 -22.18 8.53 16.10
C PRO A 457 -22.53 9.98 15.79
N ARG A 458 -23.65 10.47 16.35
CA ARG A 458 -23.97 11.89 16.34
C ARG A 458 -23.09 12.55 17.39
N HIS A 459 -22.30 13.56 16.98
CA HIS A 459 -21.69 14.46 17.94
C HIS A 459 -22.78 15.37 18.51
N GLU A 460 -23.60 14.84 19.41
CA GLU A 460 -24.17 15.70 20.44
C GLU A 460 -22.99 16.19 21.28
N ALA A 461 -22.95 17.49 21.55
CA ALA A 461 -21.95 18.10 22.41
C ALA A 461 -22.03 17.45 23.79
N ARG A 462 -21.30 16.36 23.99
CA ARG A 462 -21.15 15.73 25.30
C ARG A 462 -20.30 16.68 26.12
N GLU A 463 -20.96 17.47 26.96
CA GLU A 463 -20.30 18.03 28.14
C GLU A 463 -19.55 16.88 28.80
N ILE A 464 -18.24 17.07 28.95
CA ILE A 464 -17.41 16.19 29.75
C ILE A 464 -17.95 16.33 31.17
N ILE A 465 -18.83 15.43 31.59
CA ILE A 465 -19.23 15.34 32.99
C ILE A 465 -17.96 14.90 33.73
N PRO A 466 -17.38 15.72 34.61
CA PRO A 466 -16.30 15.26 35.46
C PRO A 466 -16.91 14.26 36.45
N SER A 467 -16.48 12.99 36.37
CA SER A 467 -16.80 12.00 37.40
C SER A 467 -16.11 12.43 38.70
N VAL A 468 -16.92 12.77 39.71
CA VAL A 468 -16.52 12.98 41.10
C VAL A 468 -16.09 11.66 41.73
#